data_AF-A0AAD7U6C8-F1
#
_entry.id   AF-A0AAD7U6C8-F1
#
_cell.length_a   1.000
_cell.length_b   1.000
_cell.length_c   1.000
_cell.angle_alpha   90.00
_cell.angle_beta   90.00
_cell.angle_gamma   90.00
#
_symmetry.space_group_name_H-M   'P 1'
#
loop_
_entity.id
_entity.type
_entity.pdbx_description
1 polymer ?
#
loop_
_entity_poly.entity_id
_entity_poly.type
_entity_poly.pdbx_seq_one_letter_code
_entity_poly.pdbx_strand_id
1 'polypeptide(L)'
;MRAVSKYRAVGTTAPDFAYDLSRKRAEAAVDVGDIDPSSMVSMGCGSGQRCVPSFIRDFAAFFASNCKLRNDGDCTMFVPGYGLAEHVERTCVRPSLIVATCCDLDGLVTSRQRPDLASCGSEFVIDVHIVDAETRRVVPESATGELWVGSGSVTLGGYWEKKTRAERRRISCPSRS
;
A
#
# COMPACT_ATOMS: atom_id res chain seq x y z
N MET A 1 2.34 -11.44 15.18
CA MET A 1 0.97 -11.79 15.58
C MET A 1 0.75 -11.94 17.08
N ARG A 2 1.63 -12.59 17.86
CA ARG A 2 1.46 -12.61 19.34
C ARG A 2 1.40 -11.21 19.98
N ALA A 3 2.20 -10.26 19.50
CA ALA A 3 2.10 -8.86 19.93
C ALA A 3 0.73 -8.24 19.61
N VAL A 4 0.16 -8.53 18.44
CA VAL A 4 -1.19 -8.11 18.06
C VAL A 4 -2.22 -8.66 19.05
N SER A 5 -2.15 -9.95 19.37
CA SER A 5 -3.04 -10.59 20.37
C SER A 5 -2.89 -9.95 21.76
N LYS A 6 -1.65 -9.86 22.26
CA LYS A 6 -1.35 -9.35 23.60
C LYS A 6 -1.82 -7.90 23.79
N TYR A 7 -1.56 -7.03 22.82
CA TYR A 7 -1.85 -5.60 22.93
C TYR A 7 -3.18 -5.21 22.28
N ARG A 8 -3.93 -6.18 21.75
CA ARG A 8 -5.15 -5.95 20.95
C ARG A 8 -4.94 -4.86 19.91
N ALA A 9 -3.83 -4.94 19.17
CA ALA A 9 -3.51 -3.95 18.15
C ALA A 9 -4.63 -3.87 17.12
N VAL A 10 -4.97 -2.65 16.70
CA VAL A 10 -6.00 -2.39 15.67
C VAL A 10 -5.40 -2.06 14.30
N GLY A 11 -4.11 -1.71 14.29
CA GLY A 11 -3.37 -1.27 13.11
C GLY A 11 -1.93 -1.77 13.14
N THR A 12 -1.40 -2.15 11.99
CA THR A 12 0.04 -2.42 11.80
C THR A 12 0.47 -2.03 10.39
N THR A 13 1.74 -1.73 10.21
CA THR A 13 2.35 -1.62 8.88
C THR A 13 3.58 -2.53 8.84
N ALA A 14 3.79 -3.20 7.71
CA ALA A 14 4.96 -4.04 7.49
C ALA A 14 5.20 -4.18 5.99
N PRO A 15 6.44 -4.44 5.54
CA PRO A 15 6.65 -4.85 4.15
C PRO A 15 5.93 -6.18 3.89
N ASP A 16 5.51 -6.40 2.65
CA ASP A 16 4.72 -7.56 2.22
C ASP A 16 5.41 -8.91 2.56
N PHE A 17 6.72 -9.02 2.38
CA PHE A 17 7.49 -10.22 2.74
C PHE A 17 7.42 -10.56 4.24
N ALA A 18 7.15 -9.59 5.13
CA ALA A 18 7.02 -9.85 6.55
C ALA A 18 5.71 -10.61 6.87
N TYR A 19 4.66 -10.42 6.06
CA TYR A 19 3.43 -11.19 6.17
C TYR A 19 3.68 -12.65 5.76
N ASP A 20 4.35 -12.89 4.63
CA ASP A 20 4.72 -14.25 4.22
C ASP A 20 5.64 -14.93 5.23
N LEU A 21 6.65 -14.22 5.74
CA LEU A 21 7.51 -14.74 6.81
C LEU A 21 6.72 -15.06 8.08
N SER A 22 5.78 -14.19 8.47
CA SER A 22 4.92 -14.43 9.63
C SER A 22 4.06 -15.67 9.46
N ARG A 23 3.47 -15.88 8.27
CA ARG A 23 2.72 -17.09 7.94
C ARG A 23 3.61 -18.33 8.01
N LYS A 24 4.74 -18.35 7.29
CA LYS A 24 5.67 -19.49 7.26
C LYS A 24 6.16 -19.89 8.65
N ARG A 25 6.45 -18.92 9.52
CA ARG A 25 6.85 -19.21 10.91
C ARG A 25 5.70 -19.75 11.76
N ALA A 26 4.47 -19.32 11.51
CA ALA A 26 3.30 -19.81 12.19
C ALA A 26 2.93 -21.23 11.72
N GLU A 27 3.04 -21.52 10.43
CA GLU A 27 2.87 -22.86 9.85
C GLU A 27 3.88 -23.87 10.41
N ALA A 28 5.13 -23.44 10.63
CA ALA A 28 6.17 -24.28 11.21
C ALA A 28 6.07 -24.42 12.75
N ALA A 29 5.19 -23.65 13.40
CA ALA A 29 5.03 -23.71 14.85
C ALA A 29 4.05 -24.84 15.24
N VAL A 30 4.30 -25.46 16.39
CA VAL A 30 3.46 -26.56 16.91
C VAL A 30 2.08 -26.06 17.38
N ASP A 31 2.00 -24.81 17.86
CA ASP A 31 0.75 -24.20 18.32
C ASP A 31 0.70 -22.70 18.00
N VAL A 32 -0.43 -22.29 17.41
CA VAL A 32 -0.81 -20.92 17.08
C VAL A 32 -2.22 -20.58 17.56
N GLY A 33 -2.90 -21.49 18.25
CA GLY A 33 -4.28 -21.31 18.73
C GLY A 33 -4.43 -20.25 19.82
N ASP A 34 -3.32 -19.90 20.49
CA ASP A 34 -3.25 -18.81 21.48
C ASP A 34 -3.28 -17.40 20.85
N ILE A 35 -3.13 -17.31 19.52
CA ILE A 35 -3.08 -16.05 18.80
C ILE A 35 -4.50 -15.58 18.45
N ASP A 36 -4.92 -14.45 19.01
CA ASP A 36 -6.19 -13.79 18.71
C ASP A 36 -5.96 -12.43 18.03
N PRO A 37 -5.99 -12.35 16.68
CA PRO A 37 -5.86 -11.10 15.96
C PRO A 37 -7.20 -10.45 15.60
N SER A 38 -8.30 -10.81 16.27
CA SER A 38 -9.65 -10.30 15.98
C SER A 38 -9.81 -8.77 16.16
N SER A 39 -8.89 -8.12 16.87
CA SER A 39 -8.88 -6.67 17.04
C SER A 39 -8.37 -5.92 15.81
N MET A 40 -7.74 -6.61 14.85
CA MET A 40 -7.17 -5.96 13.67
C MET A 40 -8.25 -5.32 12.80
N VAL A 41 -7.99 -4.09 12.40
CA VAL A 41 -8.83 -3.31 11.48
C VAL A 41 -8.04 -2.89 10.25
N SER A 42 -6.72 -2.65 10.40
CA SER A 42 -5.87 -2.21 9.29
C SER A 42 -4.48 -2.85 9.32
N MET A 43 -4.04 -3.32 8.15
CA MET A 43 -2.75 -3.94 7.91
C MET A 43 -2.14 -3.30 6.65
N GLY A 44 -1.30 -2.30 6.85
CA GLY A 44 -0.59 -1.63 5.76
C GLY A 44 0.52 -2.51 5.20
N CYS A 45 0.63 -2.55 3.88
CA CYS A 45 1.75 -3.20 3.19
C CYS A 45 2.31 -2.30 2.08
N GLY A 46 3.58 -2.48 1.76
CA GLY A 46 4.26 -1.66 0.77
C GLY A 46 4.69 -0.28 1.28
N SER A 47 5.69 0.28 0.60
CA SER A 47 6.04 1.70 0.60
C SER A 47 7.05 1.94 -0.53
N GLY A 48 8.24 1.34 -0.43
CA GLY A 48 9.32 1.43 -1.42
C GLY A 48 9.47 0.21 -2.36
N GLN A 49 8.59 -0.78 -2.25
CA GLN A 49 8.66 -2.03 -3.04
C GLN A 49 7.27 -2.43 -3.53
N ARG A 50 7.25 -3.22 -4.62
CA ARG A 50 6.00 -3.82 -5.13
C ARG A 50 5.41 -4.75 -4.09
N CYS A 51 4.13 -4.57 -3.77
CA CYS A 51 3.38 -5.53 -2.96
C CYS A 51 3.07 -6.77 -3.79
N VAL A 52 3.47 -7.95 -3.31
CA VAL A 52 3.15 -9.26 -3.87
C VAL A 52 1.78 -9.71 -3.36
N PRO A 53 0.73 -9.77 -4.22
CA PRO A 53 -0.64 -10.07 -3.78
C PRO A 53 -0.80 -11.42 -3.07
N SER A 54 -0.08 -12.46 -3.53
CA SER A 54 -0.20 -13.80 -2.96
C SER A 54 0.27 -13.87 -1.50
N PHE A 55 1.31 -13.13 -1.12
CA PHE A 55 1.79 -13.11 0.28
C PHE A 55 0.71 -12.64 1.25
N ILE A 56 -0.07 -11.65 0.82
CA ILE A 56 -1.16 -11.09 1.61
C ILE A 56 -2.34 -12.08 1.68
N ARG A 57 -2.73 -12.64 0.53
CA ARG A 57 -3.83 -13.63 0.45
C ARG A 57 -3.53 -14.88 1.28
N ASP A 58 -2.35 -15.47 1.13
CA ASP A 58 -1.95 -16.67 1.85
C ASP A 58 -1.85 -16.42 3.35
N PHE A 59 -1.33 -15.25 3.76
CA PHE A 59 -1.30 -14.84 5.15
C PHE A 59 -2.72 -14.71 5.72
N ALA A 60 -3.61 -14.01 5.02
CA ALA A 60 -4.99 -13.79 5.46
C ALA A 60 -5.74 -15.13 5.60
N ALA A 61 -5.66 -16.00 4.60
CA ALA A 61 -6.28 -17.31 4.61
C ALA A 61 -5.78 -18.18 5.76
N PHE A 62 -4.46 -18.23 5.98
CA PHE A 62 -3.88 -19.01 7.07
C PHE A 62 -4.35 -18.52 8.45
N PHE A 63 -4.23 -17.22 8.71
CA PHE A 63 -4.59 -16.65 10.02
C PHE A 63 -6.10 -16.52 10.23
N ALA A 64 -6.92 -16.56 9.19
CA ALA A 64 -8.38 -16.66 9.34
C ALA A 64 -8.84 -18.09 9.65
N SER A 65 -8.15 -19.09 9.10
CA SER A 65 -8.49 -20.51 9.30
C SER A 65 -7.97 -21.05 10.63
N ASN A 66 -6.80 -20.58 11.07
CA ASN A 66 -6.11 -21.09 12.26
C ASN A 66 -6.15 -20.13 13.44
N CYS A 67 -6.46 -18.85 13.19
CA CYS A 67 -6.58 -17.83 14.22
C CYS A 67 -7.87 -17.02 13.97
N LYS A 68 -8.22 -16.13 14.90
CA LYS A 68 -9.42 -15.29 14.80
C LYS A 68 -9.22 -14.06 13.91
N LEU A 69 -8.43 -14.15 12.84
CA LEU A 69 -8.27 -13.02 11.92
C LEU A 69 -9.54 -12.86 11.11
N ARG A 70 -10.08 -11.65 11.08
CA ARG A 70 -11.24 -11.34 10.26
C ARG A 70 -10.87 -11.40 8.79
N ASN A 71 -11.66 -12.13 8.03
CA ASN A 71 -11.59 -12.25 6.57
C ASN A 71 -13.01 -12.42 6.01
N ASP A 72 -13.97 -11.69 6.59
CA ASP A 72 -15.27 -11.46 5.98
C ASP A 72 -15.03 -10.54 4.76
N GLY A 73 -15.54 -10.91 3.57
CA GLY A 73 -15.31 -10.18 2.32
C GLY A 73 -15.70 -8.68 2.35
N ASP A 74 -16.41 -8.24 3.38
CA ASP A 74 -16.75 -6.85 3.68
C ASP A 74 -15.61 -6.07 4.38
N CYS A 75 -14.57 -6.75 4.85
CA CYS A 75 -13.47 -6.17 5.62
C CYS A 75 -12.20 -6.01 4.78
N THR A 76 -12.01 -4.81 4.23
CA THR A 76 -10.78 -4.40 3.53
C THR A 76 -9.67 -4.04 4.51
N MET A 77 -9.16 -5.03 5.26
CA MET A 77 -8.13 -4.77 6.28
C MET A 77 -6.76 -4.48 5.67
N PHE A 78 -6.45 -5.07 4.51
CA PHE A 78 -5.14 -4.89 3.88
C PHE A 78 -5.12 -3.64 3.01
N VAL A 79 -4.14 -2.78 3.28
CA VAL A 79 -4.00 -1.48 2.62
C VAL A 79 -2.63 -1.41 1.95
N PRO A 80 -2.51 -1.82 0.67
CA PRO A 80 -1.32 -1.56 -0.11
C PRO A 80 -1.10 -0.06 -0.25
N GLY A 81 0.11 0.38 0.05
CA GLY A 81 0.52 1.78 -0.06
C GLY A 81 1.82 1.91 -0.85
N TYR A 82 1.96 3.06 -1.48
CA TYR A 82 3.23 3.52 -2.05
C TYR A 82 3.72 4.73 -1.25
N GLY A 83 5.03 4.80 -1.02
CA GLY A 83 5.61 5.75 -0.10
C GLY A 83 7.10 5.93 -0.32
N LEU A 84 7.56 7.17 -0.24
CA LEU A 84 8.95 7.56 -0.39
C LEU A 84 9.33 8.52 0.73
N ALA A 85 10.58 8.46 1.19
CA ALA A 85 11.08 9.35 2.25
C ALA A 85 11.00 10.83 1.83
N GLU A 86 11.16 11.11 0.54
CA GLU A 86 11.05 12.42 -0.08
C GLU A 86 9.63 13.03 0.09
N HIS A 87 8.64 12.17 0.34
CA HIS A 87 7.25 12.51 0.67
C HIS A 87 6.88 12.03 2.09
N VAL A 88 7.85 12.12 3.03
CA VAL A 88 7.74 11.81 4.46
C VAL A 88 7.55 10.33 4.80
N GLU A 89 6.54 9.66 4.24
CA GLU A 89 6.34 8.23 4.48
C GLU A 89 5.38 7.58 3.47
N ARG A 90 4.19 8.16 3.25
CA ARG A 90 3.13 7.56 2.44
C ARG A 90 2.55 8.56 1.43
N THR A 91 2.75 8.22 0.17
CA THR A 91 2.38 8.99 -1.02
C THR A 91 0.98 8.60 -1.51
N CYS A 92 0.71 7.31 -1.60
CA CYS A 92 -0.56 6.80 -2.09
C CYS A 92 -1.20 5.93 -1.01
N VAL A 93 -2.28 6.43 -0.41
CA VAL A 93 -3.12 5.70 0.54
C VAL A 93 -4.56 6.10 0.28
N ARG A 94 -5.48 5.15 0.37
CA ARG A 94 -6.91 5.47 0.45
C ARG A 94 -7.16 6.35 1.69
N PRO A 95 -7.74 7.56 1.56
CA PRO A 95 -7.96 8.49 2.67
C PRO A 95 -8.99 7.99 3.69
N SER A 96 -9.79 7.00 3.29
CA SER A 96 -10.91 6.50 4.05
C SER A 96 -10.65 5.09 4.56
N LEU A 97 -10.38 4.97 5.86
CA LEU A 97 -11.20 4.03 6.62
C LEU A 97 -12.65 4.42 6.30
N ILE A 98 -13.45 3.53 5.69
CA ILE A 98 -14.88 3.67 5.33
C ILE A 98 -15.14 4.03 3.84
N VAL A 99 -15.58 3.01 3.10
CA VAL A 99 -16.07 2.98 1.70
C VAL A 99 -15.01 2.83 0.62
N ALA A 100 -14.79 1.58 0.21
CA ALA A 100 -14.31 1.26 -1.12
C ALA A 100 -15.50 1.20 -2.08
N THR A 101 -15.44 1.94 -3.18
CA THR A 101 -16.12 1.53 -4.42
C THR A 101 -15.06 0.84 -5.29
N CYS A 102 -15.45 -0.29 -5.88
CA CYS A 102 -14.66 -1.25 -6.66
C CYS A 102 -13.75 -2.18 -5.81
N CYS A 103 -14.32 -3.25 -5.24
CA CYS A 103 -13.58 -4.40 -4.70
C CYS A 103 -13.91 -5.64 -5.53
N ASP A 104 -12.88 -6.37 -5.97
CA ASP A 104 -13.02 -7.81 -6.20
C ASP A 104 -13.04 -8.51 -4.82
N LEU A 105 -13.65 -9.70 -4.80
CA LEU A 105 -14.17 -10.45 -3.64
C LEU A 105 -13.20 -10.72 -2.46
N ASP A 106 -11.91 -10.38 -2.58
CA ASP A 106 -10.84 -10.60 -1.58
C ASP A 106 -10.29 -9.29 -0.96
N GLY A 107 -10.92 -8.15 -1.24
CA GLY A 107 -10.54 -6.83 -0.70
C GLY A 107 -9.28 -6.20 -1.32
N LEU A 108 -8.39 -7.00 -1.92
CA LEU A 108 -7.22 -6.54 -2.67
C LEU A 108 -7.55 -6.36 -4.16
N VAL A 109 -7.45 -5.12 -4.65
CA VAL A 109 -7.62 -4.81 -6.07
C VAL A 109 -6.31 -5.04 -6.81
N THR A 110 -6.32 -5.88 -7.85
CA THR A 110 -5.14 -6.13 -8.71
C THR A 110 -5.34 -5.61 -10.13
N SER A 111 -4.25 -5.30 -10.84
CA SER A 111 -4.35 -4.91 -12.25
C SER A 111 -4.90 -6.05 -13.12
N ARG A 112 -5.84 -5.73 -14.01
CA ARG A 112 -6.39 -6.70 -14.97
C ARG A 112 -5.35 -7.25 -15.94
N GLN A 113 -4.39 -6.42 -16.33
CA GLN A 113 -3.32 -6.80 -17.26
C GLN A 113 -2.11 -7.42 -16.54
N ARG A 114 -1.95 -7.09 -15.25
CA ARG A 114 -0.84 -7.55 -14.40
C ARG A 114 -1.37 -7.97 -13.03
N PRO A 115 -1.96 -9.18 -12.91
CA PRO A 115 -2.54 -9.66 -11.65
C PRO A 115 -1.54 -9.77 -10.50
N ASP A 116 -0.23 -9.72 -10.80
CA ASP A 116 0.88 -9.64 -9.85
C ASP A 116 1.06 -8.24 -9.23
N LEU A 117 0.31 -7.23 -9.68
CA LEU A 117 0.35 -5.87 -9.17
C LEU A 117 -0.91 -5.54 -8.37
N ALA A 118 -0.73 -5.18 -7.10
CA ALA A 118 -1.79 -4.60 -6.27
C ALA A 118 -1.97 -3.09 -6.53
N SER A 119 -3.21 -2.63 -6.51
CA SER A 119 -3.55 -1.20 -6.53
C SER A 119 -3.18 -0.53 -5.21
N CYS A 120 -2.57 0.66 -5.29
CA CYS A 120 -2.27 1.50 -4.14
C CYS A 120 -3.41 2.50 -3.82
N GLY A 121 -4.58 2.34 -4.45
CA GLY A 121 -5.74 3.23 -4.30
C GLY A 121 -6.08 3.99 -5.59
N SER A 122 -7.19 4.72 -5.56
CA SER A 122 -7.76 5.42 -6.72
C SER A 122 -8.20 6.86 -6.43
N GLU A 123 -8.10 7.31 -5.18
CA GLU A 123 -8.54 8.64 -4.73
C GLU A 123 -7.48 9.17 -3.78
N PHE A 124 -6.64 10.09 -4.24
CA PHE A 124 -5.55 10.63 -3.45
C PHE A 124 -5.88 12.07 -3.03
N VAL A 125 -5.54 12.43 -1.79
CA VAL A 125 -5.63 13.83 -1.29
C VAL A 125 -4.43 14.68 -1.72
N ILE A 126 -3.65 14.19 -2.67
CA ILE A 126 -2.45 14.82 -3.22
C ILE A 126 -2.47 14.74 -4.75
N ASP A 127 -1.67 15.59 -5.40
CA ASP A 127 -1.54 15.56 -6.84
C ASP A 127 -0.62 14.40 -7.25
N VAL A 128 -1.17 13.46 -8.01
CA VAL A 128 -0.45 12.31 -8.56
C VAL A 128 -0.61 12.30 -10.06
N HIS A 129 0.52 12.27 -10.78
CA HIS A 129 0.52 12.22 -12.24
C HIS A 129 1.48 11.15 -12.75
N ILE A 130 1.05 10.43 -13.78
CA ILE A 130 1.95 9.59 -14.58
C ILE A 130 2.42 10.44 -15.75
N VAL A 131 3.74 10.58 -15.89
CA VAL A 131 4.35 11.41 -16.92
C VAL A 131 5.35 10.62 -17.75
N ASP A 132 5.51 11.01 -18.99
CA ASP A 132 6.61 10.55 -19.82
C ASP A 132 7.92 11.23 -19.35
N ALA A 133 8.94 10.42 -19.04
CA ALA A 133 10.16 10.90 -18.40
C ALA A 133 11.01 11.83 -19.29
N GLU A 134 10.91 11.67 -20.61
CA GLU A 134 11.66 12.47 -21.59
C GLU A 134 10.95 13.78 -21.91
N THR A 135 9.68 13.69 -22.30
CA THR A 135 8.86 14.83 -22.76
C THR A 135 8.24 15.63 -21.62
N ARG A 136 8.18 15.06 -20.40
CA ARG A 136 7.58 15.67 -19.21
C ARG A 136 6.09 16.03 -19.39
N ARG A 137 5.40 15.28 -20.25
CA ARG A 137 3.97 15.42 -20.48
C ARG A 137 3.22 14.31 -19.75
N VAL A 138 2.02 14.64 -19.26
CA VAL A 138 1.11 13.66 -18.69
C VAL A 138 0.72 12.66 -19.77
N VAL A 139 0.82 11.37 -19.46
CA VAL A 139 0.41 10.30 -20.37
C VAL A 139 -1.07 9.95 -20.18
N PRO A 140 -1.74 9.35 -21.18
CA PRO A 140 -3.12 8.91 -21.04
C PRO A 140 -3.34 7.91 -19.91
N GLU A 141 -4.58 7.79 -19.45
CA GLU A 141 -4.98 6.78 -18.48
C GLU A 141 -4.60 5.36 -18.97
N SER A 142 -4.20 4.48 -18.04
CA SER A 142 -3.67 3.13 -18.32
C SER A 142 -2.30 3.06 -19.00
N ALA A 143 -1.66 4.19 -19.35
CA ALA A 143 -0.27 4.18 -19.79
C ALA A 143 0.70 4.10 -18.60
N THR A 144 1.88 3.49 -18.81
CA THR A 144 2.96 3.42 -17.81
C THR A 144 3.94 4.57 -18.02
N GLY A 145 4.41 5.18 -16.93
CA GLY A 145 5.37 6.28 -16.95
C GLY A 145 5.97 6.57 -15.58
N GLU A 146 6.69 7.68 -15.46
CA GLU A 146 7.25 8.16 -14.19
C GLU A 146 6.14 8.73 -13.30
N LEU A 147 6.14 8.35 -12.02
CA LEU A 147 5.18 8.85 -11.03
C LEU A 147 5.68 10.19 -10.46
N TRP A 148 4.94 11.27 -10.71
CA TRP A 148 5.20 12.58 -10.11
C TRP A 148 4.16 12.90 -9.05
N VAL A 149 4.63 13.52 -7.96
CA VAL A 149 3.84 13.78 -6.76
C VAL A 149 3.96 15.25 -6.37
N GLY A 150 2.83 15.92 -6.20
CA GLY A 150 2.71 17.27 -5.67
C GLY A 150 1.88 17.29 -4.39
N SER A 151 2.43 17.86 -3.30
CA SER A 151 1.66 18.12 -2.08
C SER A 151 2.42 19.06 -1.12
N GLY A 152 1.75 19.50 -0.05
CA GLY A 152 2.39 20.19 1.07
C GLY A 152 3.38 19.35 1.88
N SER A 153 3.34 18.02 1.75
CA SER A 153 4.22 17.07 2.45
C SER A 153 5.52 16.76 1.70
N VAL A 154 5.74 17.31 0.51
CA VAL A 154 7.01 17.14 -0.22
C VAL A 154 8.13 17.82 0.56
N THR A 155 9.22 17.09 0.82
CA THR A 155 10.37 17.61 1.57
C THR A 155 10.95 18.86 0.88
N LEU A 156 10.81 20.02 1.51
CA LEU A 156 11.16 21.30 0.90
C LEU A 156 12.68 21.54 0.85
N GLY A 157 13.43 20.94 1.78
CA GLY A 157 14.87 21.14 1.98
C GLY A 157 15.78 20.28 1.09
N GLY A 158 15.23 19.27 0.40
CA GLY A 158 16.04 18.29 -0.33
C GLY A 158 16.86 17.40 0.61
N TYR A 159 17.87 16.72 0.05
CA TYR A 159 18.75 15.85 0.82
C TYR A 159 19.79 16.65 1.61
N TRP A 160 20.04 16.24 2.86
CA TRP A 160 21.08 16.81 3.70
C TRP A 160 22.46 16.81 3.00
N GLU A 161 23.19 17.92 3.12
CA GLU A 161 24.52 18.14 2.52
C GLU A 161 24.65 18.02 0.99
N LYS A 162 23.55 17.77 0.27
CA LYS A 162 23.52 17.88 -1.19
C LYS A 162 23.02 19.26 -1.59
N LYS A 163 23.95 20.11 -2.05
CA LYS A 163 23.62 21.45 -2.62
C LYS A 163 22.75 21.38 -3.88
N THR A 164 22.61 20.21 -4.49
CA THR A 164 21.64 20.00 -5.57
C THR A 164 20.23 20.00 -4.99
N ARG A 165 19.53 21.11 -5.20
CA ARG A 165 18.10 21.27 -4.90
C ARG A 165 17.34 20.06 -5.45
N ALA A 166 16.44 19.49 -4.65
CA ALA A 166 15.44 18.56 -5.18
C ALA A 166 14.78 19.21 -6.41
N GLU A 167 14.93 18.59 -7.58
CA GLU A 167 14.42 19.17 -8.82
C GLU A 167 12.91 19.34 -8.73
N ARG A 168 12.44 20.57 -8.56
CA ARG A 168 11.01 20.88 -8.68
C ARG A 168 10.65 20.87 -10.16
N ARG A 169 10.06 19.78 -10.60
CA ARG A 169 9.60 19.64 -11.98
C ARG A 169 8.17 20.18 -12.09
N ARG A 170 7.94 21.07 -13.07
CA ARG A 170 6.60 21.60 -13.37
C ARG A 170 5.97 20.75 -14.46
N ILE A 171 4.71 20.40 -14.28
CA ILE A 171 3.91 19.73 -15.30
C ILE A 171 3.52 20.76 -16.35
N SER A 172 3.79 20.48 -17.63
CA SER A 172 3.15 21.21 -18.73
C SER A 172 1.80 20.57 -18.98
N CYS A 173 0.72 21.20 -18.53
CA CYS A 173 -0.62 20.76 -18.85
C CYS A 173 -1.01 21.39 -20.19
N PRO A 174 -1.35 20.61 -21.24
CA PRO A 174 -2.01 21.20 -22.40
C PRO A 174 -3.29 21.88 -21.91
N SER A 175 -3.52 23.12 -22.33
CA SER A 175 -4.69 23.91 -21.94
C SER A 175 -5.95 23.07 -22.12
N ARG A 176 -6.74 22.93 -21.05
CA ARG A 176 -8.08 22.34 -21.16
C ARG A 176 -8.88 23.20 -22.15
N SER A 177 -9.17 22.62 -23.31
CA SER A 177 -10.13 23.14 -24.29
C SER A 177 -11.56 22.90 -23.82
#